data_AF-A0A512RDL2-F1
#
_entry.id   AF-A0A512RDL2-F1
#
_cell.length_a   1.000
_cell.length_b   1.000
_cell.length_c   1.000
_cell.angle_alpha   90.00
_cell.angle_beta   90.00
_cell.angle_gamma   90.00
#
_symmetry.space_group_name_H-M   'P 1'
#
loop_
_entity.id
_entity.type
_entity.pdbx_description
1 polymer ?
#
loop_
_entity_poly.entity_id
_entity_poly.type
_entity_poly.pdbx_seq_one_letter_code
_entity_poly.pdbx_strand_id
1 'polypeptide(L)'
;MKKILFLCATVAALAACNNENKKKDSAKADAVTPATPAGTFSVTFSERDKDTSTVHFAFTVDSLQYERSYNDVPLMKGLEDTALYRILWDAPNSVWIGFIKANRETRYYHGSQDGRSLKILWVPSPPAKIYEYMEKVMGLGDAIRNQPRVFKYRKNFQSGKIIADFIVEIQPGNSPEEVNVYCEFGGVTRVLNMPVPEGAKPYVQAFADDHCFAGLEIDGELEEYFEIKVVEGRIGARQLKTFAK
;
A
#
# COMPACT_ATOMS: atom_id res chain seq x y z
N MET A 1 -53.04 -24.36 52.34
CA MET A 1 -53.63 -23.57 51.24
C MET A 1 -52.62 -22.49 50.87
N LYS A 2 -52.10 -22.48 49.62
CA LYS A 2 -52.35 -21.43 48.59
C LYS A 2 -52.30 -20.01 49.22
N LYS A 3 -51.48 -19.05 48.80
CA LYS A 3 -50.96 -18.75 47.46
C LYS A 3 -50.17 -17.41 47.51
N ILE A 4 -49.29 -17.23 46.51
CA ILE A 4 -48.99 -15.97 45.78
C ILE A 4 -47.93 -14.98 46.34
N LEU A 5 -46.78 -15.02 45.64
CA LEU A 5 -45.99 -13.92 45.06
C LEU A 5 -46.40 -12.47 45.36
N PHE A 6 -45.42 -11.64 45.72
CA PHE A 6 -45.29 -10.31 45.14
C PHE A 6 -43.83 -9.97 44.84
N LEU A 7 -43.63 -9.53 43.61
CA LEU A 7 -42.43 -9.00 42.98
C LEU A 7 -42.19 -7.56 43.49
N CYS A 8 -40.95 -7.19 43.81
CA CYS A 8 -40.51 -5.79 43.72
C CYS A 8 -39.01 -5.72 43.42
N ALA A 9 -38.70 -4.86 42.47
CA ALA A 9 -37.42 -4.71 41.82
C ALA A 9 -36.54 -3.64 42.49
N THR A 10 -35.26 -3.71 42.13
CA THR A 10 -34.24 -2.63 42.05
C THR A 10 -33.78 -1.93 43.32
N VAL A 11 -32.51 -2.16 43.69
CA VAL A 11 -31.53 -1.08 43.89
C VAL A 11 -30.21 -1.51 43.27
N ALA A 12 -29.78 -0.74 42.25
CA ALA A 12 -28.43 -0.79 41.72
C ALA A 12 -27.46 -0.25 42.77
N ALA A 13 -26.53 -1.09 43.25
CA ALA A 13 -25.36 -0.64 43.98
C ALA A 13 -24.21 -0.44 42.98
N LEU A 14 -23.95 0.83 42.67
CA LEU A 14 -22.76 1.29 41.98
C LEU A 14 -21.51 0.95 42.82
N ALA A 15 -20.81 -0.12 42.45
CA ALA A 15 -19.42 -0.31 42.87
C ALA A 15 -18.52 0.45 41.89
N ALA A 16 -18.35 1.74 42.14
CA ALA A 16 -17.21 2.49 41.64
C ALA A 16 -15.99 2.11 42.49
N CYS A 17 -14.97 1.52 41.86
CA CYS A 17 -13.61 1.50 42.37
C CYS A 17 -12.65 1.70 41.19
N ASN A 18 -12.12 2.92 41.17
CA ASN A 18 -10.87 3.40 40.59
C ASN A 18 -10.09 2.49 39.62
N ASN A 19 -9.97 3.03 38.41
CA ASN A 19 -8.71 3.27 37.71
C ASN A 19 -7.44 2.97 38.53
N GLU A 20 -6.89 1.78 38.34
CA GLU A 20 -5.47 1.65 38.09
C GLU A 20 -5.32 1.24 36.63
N ASN A 21 -5.03 2.25 35.80
CA ASN A 21 -4.48 2.05 34.47
C ASN A 21 -3.15 1.30 34.61
N LYS A 22 -3.22 -0.04 34.69
CA LYS A 22 -2.15 -0.89 34.20
C LYS A 22 -2.00 -0.53 32.74
N LYS A 23 -1.00 0.30 32.44
CA LYS A 23 -0.37 0.36 31.13
C LYS A 23 -0.24 -1.09 30.68
N LYS A 24 -1.07 -1.50 29.72
CA LYS A 24 -0.71 -2.59 28.85
C LYS A 24 0.58 -2.13 28.22
N ASP A 25 1.69 -2.62 28.75
CA ASP A 25 2.89 -2.78 27.96
C ASP A 25 2.41 -3.39 26.65
N SER A 26 2.50 -2.62 25.59
CA SER A 26 2.43 -3.12 24.24
C SER A 26 3.47 -4.23 24.19
N ALA A 27 3.01 -5.47 24.33
CA ALA A 27 3.83 -6.64 24.09
C ALA A 27 4.50 -6.37 22.74
N LYS A 28 5.84 -6.28 22.75
CA LYS A 28 6.63 -6.36 21.53
C LYS A 28 6.08 -7.57 20.79
N ALA A 29 5.39 -7.34 19.68
CA ALA A 29 4.93 -8.42 18.84
C ALA A 29 6.18 -9.24 18.50
N ASP A 30 6.15 -10.55 18.78
CA ASP A 30 7.28 -11.42 18.48
C ASP A 30 7.72 -11.20 17.03
N ALA A 31 8.96 -10.80 16.84
CA ALA A 31 9.52 -10.50 15.53
C ALA A 31 9.44 -11.74 14.64
N VAL A 32 8.96 -11.58 13.40
CA VAL A 32 8.92 -12.69 12.44
C VAL A 32 10.35 -13.11 12.12
N THR A 33 10.63 -14.40 12.27
CA THR A 33 11.89 -15.01 11.83
C THR A 33 11.57 -15.89 10.62
N PRO A 34 12.22 -15.69 9.46
CA PRO A 34 12.03 -16.56 8.31
C PRO A 34 12.31 -18.03 8.65
N ALA A 35 11.40 -18.90 8.24
CA ALA A 35 11.55 -20.33 8.41
C ALA A 35 12.35 -20.95 7.25
N THR A 36 12.97 -22.09 7.51
CA THR A 36 13.49 -22.95 6.43
C THR A 36 12.30 -23.60 5.72
N PRO A 37 12.15 -23.44 4.39
CA PRO A 37 11.05 -24.04 3.64
C PRO A 37 11.10 -25.58 3.67
N ALA A 38 9.93 -26.23 3.77
CA ALA A 38 9.80 -27.68 3.57
C ALA A 38 9.59 -28.07 2.10
N GLY A 39 9.72 -27.11 1.18
CA GLY A 39 9.53 -27.33 -0.25
C GLY A 39 9.89 -26.09 -1.08
N THR A 40 9.28 -25.95 -2.26
CA THR A 40 9.58 -24.85 -3.17
C THR A 40 8.35 -24.00 -3.45
N PHE A 41 8.57 -22.70 -3.66
CA PHE A 41 7.54 -21.78 -4.12
C PHE A 41 8.12 -20.90 -5.21
N SER A 42 7.40 -20.72 -6.30
CA SER A 42 7.78 -19.81 -7.37
C SER A 42 6.58 -18.98 -7.83
N VAL A 43 6.90 -17.76 -8.26
CA VAL A 43 5.97 -16.82 -8.88
C VAL A 43 6.52 -16.50 -10.25
N THR A 44 5.69 -16.59 -11.27
CA THR A 44 6.00 -16.08 -12.60
C THR A 44 4.92 -15.12 -13.06
N PHE A 45 5.35 -14.13 -13.84
CA PHE A 45 4.47 -13.11 -14.39
C PHE A 45 4.45 -13.20 -15.91
N SER A 46 3.26 -13.07 -16.49
CA SER A 46 3.09 -12.88 -17.93
C SER A 46 2.10 -11.75 -18.20
N GLU A 47 2.08 -11.27 -19.45
CA GLU A 47 1.24 -10.15 -19.88
C GLU A 47 1.48 -8.86 -19.06
N ARG A 48 2.75 -8.57 -18.73
CA ARG A 48 3.16 -7.41 -17.92
C ARG A 48 2.95 -6.05 -18.60
N ASP A 49 2.75 -6.05 -19.90
CA ASP A 49 2.52 -4.88 -20.75
C ASP A 49 1.04 -4.44 -20.75
N LYS A 50 0.10 -5.35 -20.46
CA LYS A 50 -1.35 -5.07 -20.38
C LYS A 50 -1.75 -4.40 -19.06
N ASP A 51 -2.99 -3.94 -18.96
CA ASP A 51 -3.53 -3.29 -17.75
C ASP A 51 -3.59 -4.22 -16.54
N THR A 52 -3.82 -5.51 -16.80
CA THR A 52 -3.70 -6.59 -15.83
C THR A 52 -2.68 -7.61 -16.32
N SER A 53 -1.97 -8.21 -15.37
CA SER A 53 -0.99 -9.27 -15.62
C SER A 53 -1.53 -10.60 -15.13
N THR A 54 -1.01 -11.67 -15.71
CA THR A 54 -1.20 -13.02 -15.20
C THR A 54 -0.10 -13.35 -14.20
N VAL A 55 -0.50 -13.74 -12.98
CA VAL A 55 0.39 -14.25 -11.94
C VAL A 55 0.19 -15.75 -11.85
N HIS A 56 1.25 -16.52 -12.08
CA HIS A 56 1.25 -17.97 -11.89
C HIS A 56 2.04 -18.34 -10.64
N PHE A 57 1.44 -19.17 -9.80
CA PHE A 57 2.08 -19.75 -8.63
C PHE A 57 2.31 -21.23 -8.84
N ALA A 58 3.51 -21.70 -8.54
CA ALA A 58 3.81 -23.11 -8.36
C ALA A 58 4.37 -23.33 -6.96
N PHE A 59 3.66 -24.15 -6.17
CA PHE A 59 3.94 -24.42 -4.77
C PHE A 59 4.04 -25.93 -4.56
N THR A 60 5.15 -26.37 -3.98
CA THR A 60 5.39 -27.76 -3.63
C THR A 60 5.84 -27.86 -2.18
N VAL A 61 5.32 -28.85 -1.46
CA VAL A 61 5.75 -29.24 -0.11
C VAL A 61 5.57 -30.74 -0.01
N ASP A 62 6.59 -31.46 0.44
CA ASP A 62 6.62 -32.92 0.45
C ASP A 62 6.30 -33.50 -0.95
N SER A 63 5.26 -34.32 -1.07
CA SER A 63 4.76 -34.88 -2.34
C SER A 63 3.58 -34.11 -2.93
N LEU A 64 3.15 -33.02 -2.29
CA LEU A 64 2.01 -32.23 -2.75
C LEU A 64 2.48 -31.15 -3.72
N GLN A 65 1.67 -30.92 -4.75
CA GLN A 65 1.90 -29.86 -5.74
C GLN A 65 0.63 -29.05 -5.92
N TYR A 66 0.79 -27.74 -6.07
CA TYR A 66 -0.28 -26.81 -6.35
C TYR A 66 0.18 -25.79 -7.39
N GLU A 67 -0.61 -25.67 -8.45
CA GLU A 67 -0.40 -24.67 -9.48
C GLU A 67 -1.68 -23.86 -9.69
N ARG A 68 -1.54 -22.53 -9.77
CA ARG A 68 -2.67 -21.65 -10.07
C ARG A 68 -2.22 -20.37 -10.74
N SER A 69 -2.99 -19.97 -11.76
CA SER A 69 -2.88 -18.66 -12.38
C SER A 69 -4.03 -17.74 -11.97
N TYR A 70 -3.70 -16.46 -11.80
CA TYR A 70 -4.65 -15.37 -11.63
C TYR A 70 -4.43 -14.36 -12.76
N ASN A 71 -5.41 -14.18 -13.65
CA ASN A 71 -5.21 -13.46 -14.91
C ASN A 71 -5.46 -11.94 -14.81
N ASP A 72 -5.99 -11.48 -13.68
CA ASP A 72 -6.47 -10.10 -13.50
C ASP A 72 -5.77 -9.39 -12.33
N VAL A 73 -4.45 -9.47 -12.30
CA VAL A 73 -3.66 -8.83 -11.25
C VAL A 73 -3.08 -7.52 -11.78
N PRO A 74 -3.51 -6.34 -11.28
CA PRO A 74 -3.02 -5.06 -11.77
C PRO A 74 -1.64 -4.78 -11.17
N LEU A 75 -0.58 -5.43 -11.67
CA LEU A 75 0.79 -5.26 -11.18
C LEU A 75 1.38 -3.91 -11.57
N MET A 76 2.31 -3.40 -10.78
CA MET A 76 3.06 -2.20 -11.14
C MET A 76 3.96 -2.46 -12.37
N LYS A 77 3.83 -1.61 -13.38
CA LYS A 77 4.65 -1.65 -14.60
C LYS A 77 6.02 -0.99 -14.35
N GLY A 78 7.01 -1.34 -15.17
CA GLY A 78 8.34 -0.72 -15.15
C GLY A 78 9.23 -1.09 -13.97
N LEU A 79 8.78 -1.98 -13.09
CA LEU A 79 9.62 -2.56 -12.02
C LEU A 79 10.18 -3.91 -12.45
N GLU A 80 11.43 -4.17 -12.08
CA GLU A 80 11.99 -5.53 -12.11
C GLU A 80 11.21 -6.45 -11.16
N ASP A 81 11.17 -7.74 -11.47
CA ASP A 81 10.44 -8.73 -10.66
C ASP A 81 10.96 -8.74 -9.20
N THR A 82 12.27 -8.57 -9.02
CA THR A 82 12.93 -8.45 -7.69
C THR A 82 12.54 -7.18 -6.93
N ALA A 83 11.92 -6.20 -7.57
CA ALA A 83 11.36 -5.00 -6.94
C ALA A 83 9.83 -5.11 -6.78
N LEU A 84 9.18 -5.95 -7.58
CA LEU A 84 7.73 -6.06 -7.68
C LEU A 84 7.09 -6.92 -6.58
N TYR A 85 7.79 -7.97 -6.12
CA TYR A 85 7.22 -8.92 -5.16
C TYR A 85 8.23 -9.45 -4.14
N ARG A 86 7.71 -10.00 -3.04
CA ARG A 86 8.46 -10.70 -1.99
C ARG A 86 7.76 -11.99 -1.61
N ILE A 87 8.57 -13.00 -1.30
CA ILE A 87 8.12 -14.28 -0.73
C ILE A 87 8.74 -14.42 0.66
N LEU A 88 7.91 -14.66 1.67
CA LEU A 88 8.33 -14.93 3.04
C LEU A 88 7.79 -16.28 3.48
N TRP A 89 8.68 -17.19 3.88
CA TRP A 89 8.27 -18.38 4.61
C TRP A 89 8.23 -18.07 6.10
N ASP A 90 7.04 -18.05 6.70
CA ASP A 90 6.86 -17.82 8.13
C ASP A 90 6.80 -19.14 8.92
N ALA A 91 6.55 -20.26 8.24
CA ALA A 91 6.74 -21.61 8.76
C ALA A 91 7.19 -22.54 7.62
N PRO A 92 7.72 -23.76 7.90
CA PRO A 92 8.16 -24.67 6.83
C PRO A 92 7.08 -25.01 5.80
N ASN A 93 5.81 -24.98 6.20
CA ASN A 93 4.65 -25.33 5.39
C ASN A 93 3.72 -24.11 5.10
N SER A 94 4.22 -22.89 5.32
CA SER A 94 3.46 -21.64 5.22
C SER A 94 4.29 -20.56 4.55
N VAL A 95 3.72 -19.92 3.54
CA VAL A 95 4.39 -18.93 2.70
C VAL A 95 3.48 -17.74 2.41
N TRP A 96 4.01 -16.54 2.61
CA TRP A 96 3.38 -15.27 2.30
C TRP A 96 3.98 -14.68 1.05
N ILE A 97 3.11 -14.16 0.17
CA ILE A 97 3.48 -13.53 -1.08
C ILE A 97 2.86 -12.15 -1.08
N GLY A 98 3.68 -11.13 -1.28
CA GLY A 98 3.22 -9.77 -1.45
C GLY A 98 3.73 -9.24 -2.77
N PHE A 99 2.91 -8.49 -3.50
CA PHE A 99 3.32 -7.79 -4.69
C PHE A 99 2.70 -6.40 -4.79
N ILE A 100 3.39 -5.51 -5.50
CA ILE A 100 2.98 -4.13 -5.69
C ILE A 100 1.99 -4.04 -6.86
N LYS A 101 0.83 -3.44 -6.61
CA LYS A 101 -0.16 -3.14 -7.64
C LYS A 101 0.15 -1.82 -8.35
N ALA A 102 -0.49 -1.61 -9.51
CA ALA A 102 -0.41 -0.38 -10.29
C ALA A 102 -0.86 0.88 -9.51
N ASN A 103 -1.76 0.74 -8.53
CA ASN A 103 -2.16 1.82 -7.63
C ASN A 103 -1.26 1.98 -6.39
N ARG A 104 -0.06 1.38 -6.41
CA ARG A 104 0.96 1.42 -5.35
C ARG A 104 0.60 0.71 -4.04
N GLU A 105 -0.60 0.14 -3.94
CA GLU A 105 -0.95 -0.73 -2.81
C GLU A 105 -0.34 -2.12 -3.00
N THR A 106 -0.04 -2.79 -1.89
CA THR A 106 0.37 -4.18 -1.91
C THR A 106 -0.83 -5.12 -1.87
N ARG A 107 -0.79 -6.20 -2.67
CA ARG A 107 -1.72 -7.32 -2.55
C ARG A 107 -0.99 -8.53 -1.99
N TYR A 108 -1.66 -9.23 -1.07
CA TYR A 108 -1.09 -10.36 -0.35
C TYR A 108 -1.79 -11.67 -0.70
N TYR A 109 -1.01 -12.76 -0.70
CA TYR A 109 -1.49 -14.13 -0.78
C TYR A 109 -0.83 -14.94 0.33
N HIS A 110 -1.54 -15.95 0.81
CA HIS A 110 -1.04 -16.92 1.77
C HIS A 110 -1.15 -18.32 1.19
N GLY A 111 0.00 -18.95 0.99
CA GLY A 111 0.14 -20.36 0.68
C GLY A 111 0.29 -21.16 1.97
N SER A 112 -0.46 -22.25 2.12
CA SER A 112 -0.35 -23.13 3.29
C SER A 112 -0.64 -24.58 2.95
N GLN A 113 -0.11 -25.48 3.77
CA GLN A 113 -0.34 -26.92 3.73
C GLN A 113 -1.01 -27.37 5.03
N ASP A 114 -2.03 -28.23 4.95
CA ASP A 114 -2.81 -28.72 6.10
C ASP A 114 -2.64 -30.23 6.39
N GLY A 115 -1.53 -30.81 5.96
CA GLY A 115 -1.26 -32.24 6.01
C GLY A 115 -1.81 -33.03 4.81
N ARG A 116 -2.84 -32.52 4.13
CA ARG A 116 -3.56 -33.25 3.07
C ARG A 116 -3.58 -32.53 1.74
N SER A 117 -3.52 -31.21 1.77
CA SER A 117 -3.64 -30.38 0.58
C SER A 117 -2.78 -29.13 0.69
N LEU A 118 -2.43 -28.59 -0.47
CA LEU A 118 -1.86 -27.26 -0.61
C LEU A 118 -2.94 -26.30 -1.10
N LYS A 119 -2.92 -25.09 -0.58
CA LYS A 119 -3.80 -24.01 -1.01
C LYS A 119 -3.05 -22.69 -1.05
N ILE A 120 -3.46 -21.83 -1.98
CA ILE A 120 -3.05 -20.42 -2.02
C ILE A 120 -4.32 -19.56 -2.04
N LEU A 121 -4.40 -18.65 -1.09
CA LEU A 121 -5.54 -17.75 -0.91
C LEU A 121 -5.10 -16.30 -1.03
N TRP A 122 -5.87 -15.49 -1.74
CA TRP A 122 -5.76 -14.03 -1.63
C TRP A 122 -6.25 -13.61 -0.24
N VAL A 123 -5.50 -12.71 0.40
CA VAL A 123 -5.81 -12.18 1.72
C VAL A 123 -5.83 -10.65 1.65
N PRO A 124 -6.88 -9.98 2.16
CA PRO A 124 -6.96 -8.51 2.09
C PRO A 124 -5.83 -7.81 2.85
N SER A 125 -5.43 -8.35 4.00
CA SER A 125 -4.32 -7.86 4.80
C SER A 125 -3.69 -9.03 5.56
N PRO A 126 -2.35 -9.13 5.60
CA PRO A 126 -1.67 -10.16 6.38
C PRO A 126 -1.67 -9.79 7.88
N PRO A 127 -1.35 -10.73 8.78
CA PRO A 127 -1.10 -10.39 10.18
C PRO A 127 -0.07 -9.27 10.32
N ALA A 128 -0.25 -8.37 11.30
CA ALA A 128 0.58 -7.17 11.46
C ALA A 128 2.09 -7.46 11.45
N LYS A 129 2.52 -8.54 12.11
CA LYS A 129 3.93 -8.95 12.14
C LYS A 129 4.49 -9.34 10.76
N ILE A 130 3.65 -9.97 9.92
CA ILE A 130 4.01 -10.35 8.54
C ILE A 130 4.07 -9.11 7.67
N TYR A 131 3.09 -8.22 7.79
CA TYR A 131 3.09 -6.92 7.12
C TYR A 131 4.38 -6.16 7.41
N GLU A 132 4.70 -5.96 8.69
CA GLU A 132 5.87 -5.22 9.13
C GLU A 132 7.16 -5.84 8.60
N TYR A 133 7.30 -7.16 8.66
CA TYR A 133 8.46 -7.85 8.13
C TYR A 133 8.59 -7.70 6.60
N MET A 134 7.52 -7.98 5.85
CA MET A 134 7.58 -7.93 4.39
C MET A 134 7.78 -6.49 3.86
N GLU A 135 7.15 -5.51 4.49
CA GLU A 135 7.23 -4.11 4.08
C GLU A 135 8.52 -3.44 4.52
N LYS A 136 8.87 -3.55 5.81
CA LYS A 136 9.93 -2.75 6.42
C LYS A 136 11.27 -3.49 6.46
N VAL A 137 11.28 -4.83 6.54
CA VAL A 137 12.52 -5.63 6.57
C VAL A 137 12.89 -6.14 5.17
N MET A 138 11.93 -6.72 4.45
CA MET A 138 12.19 -7.23 3.10
C MET A 138 12.07 -6.17 2.00
N GLY A 139 11.49 -5.00 2.31
CA GLY A 139 11.40 -3.89 1.38
C GLY A 139 10.39 -4.09 0.24
N LEU A 140 9.25 -4.75 0.48
CA LEU A 140 8.24 -4.95 -0.56
C LEU A 140 7.76 -3.62 -1.18
N GLY A 141 7.58 -2.57 -0.38
CA GLY A 141 7.23 -1.24 -0.89
C GLY A 141 8.41 -0.31 -1.20
N ASP A 142 9.66 -0.76 -1.06
CA ASP A 142 10.84 0.12 -1.23
C ASP A 142 11.00 0.60 -2.66
N ALA A 143 10.59 -0.21 -3.64
CA ALA A 143 10.62 0.17 -5.04
C ALA A 143 9.77 1.41 -5.34
N ILE A 144 8.73 1.65 -4.54
CA ILE A 144 7.91 2.86 -4.58
C ILE A 144 8.56 3.97 -3.75
N ARG A 145 8.94 3.67 -2.50
CA ARG A 145 9.47 4.66 -1.55
C ARG A 145 10.79 5.30 -2.02
N ASN A 146 11.60 4.53 -2.74
CA ASN A 146 12.91 4.96 -3.20
C ASN A 146 12.90 5.64 -4.58
N GLN A 147 11.74 5.79 -5.24
CA GLN A 147 11.70 6.57 -6.48
C GLN A 147 12.10 8.03 -6.19
N PRO A 148 12.83 8.68 -7.11
CA PRO A 148 13.29 10.06 -6.90
C PRO A 148 12.17 11.00 -6.48
N ARG A 149 12.40 11.70 -5.37
CA ARG A 149 11.54 12.78 -4.87
C ARG A 149 12.16 14.09 -5.30
N VAL A 150 11.42 14.87 -6.06
CA VAL A 150 11.90 16.14 -6.63
C VAL A 150 10.91 17.25 -6.31
N PHE A 151 11.37 18.49 -6.30
CA PHE A 151 10.46 19.65 -6.24
C PHE A 151 9.82 19.95 -7.59
N LYS A 152 10.47 19.53 -8.69
CA LYS A 152 10.02 19.79 -10.06
C LYS A 152 10.25 18.56 -10.92
N TYR A 153 9.17 18.05 -11.48
CA TYR A 153 9.18 17.08 -12.55
C TYR A 153 8.86 17.79 -13.88
N ARG A 154 9.62 17.45 -14.92
CA ARG A 154 9.38 17.93 -16.28
C ARG A 154 9.72 16.82 -17.26
N LYS A 155 8.77 16.47 -18.13
CA LYS A 155 8.99 15.51 -19.21
C LYS A 155 8.27 15.93 -20.47
N ASN A 156 8.99 15.90 -21.59
CA ASN A 156 8.39 16.12 -22.91
C ASN A 156 7.89 14.78 -23.47
N PHE A 157 6.62 14.71 -23.86
CA PHE A 157 6.06 13.54 -24.54
C PHE A 157 4.81 13.88 -25.36
N GLN A 158 4.37 12.90 -26.16
CA GLN A 158 3.13 12.99 -26.93
C GLN A 158 1.96 12.34 -26.20
N SER A 159 0.87 13.07 -26.00
CA SER A 159 -0.42 12.54 -25.51
C SER A 159 -1.53 12.92 -26.48
N GLY A 160 -2.21 11.92 -27.04
CA GLY A 160 -3.14 12.13 -28.15
C GLY A 160 -2.44 12.82 -29.34
N LYS A 161 -2.89 14.03 -29.68
CA LYS A 161 -2.32 14.84 -30.77
C LYS A 161 -1.39 15.96 -30.28
N ILE A 162 -1.12 16.05 -28.98
CA ILE A 162 -0.36 17.15 -28.37
C ILE A 162 1.02 16.62 -27.96
N ILE A 163 2.07 17.30 -28.42
CA ILE A 163 3.45 17.13 -27.93
C ILE A 163 3.77 18.35 -27.08
N ALA A 164 3.98 18.16 -25.79
CA ALA A 164 4.25 19.25 -24.86
C ALA A 164 5.04 18.75 -23.65
N ASP A 165 5.53 19.69 -22.85
CA ASP A 165 6.05 19.38 -21.54
C ASP A 165 4.91 19.13 -20.56
N PHE A 166 4.98 18.01 -19.86
CA PHE A 166 4.25 17.79 -18.63
C PHE A 166 5.11 18.25 -17.47
N ILE A 167 4.62 19.25 -16.74
CA ILE A 167 5.31 19.87 -15.63
C ILE A 167 4.47 19.67 -14.37
N VAL A 168 5.11 19.18 -13.31
CA VAL A 168 4.53 19.18 -11.95
C VAL A 168 5.58 19.74 -11.01
N GLU A 169 5.25 20.82 -10.30
CA GLU A 169 6.19 21.58 -9.49
C GLU A 169 5.58 22.00 -8.15
N ILE A 170 6.33 21.84 -7.06
CA ILE A 170 6.03 22.43 -5.77
C ILE A 170 6.54 23.87 -5.78
N GLN A 171 5.63 24.81 -5.64
CA GLN A 171 5.90 26.24 -5.55
C GLN A 171 5.53 26.75 -4.15
N PRO A 172 6.15 27.85 -3.68
CA PRO A 172 5.72 28.50 -2.44
C PRO A 172 4.21 28.83 -2.46
N GLY A 173 3.54 28.58 -1.34
CA GLY A 173 2.14 28.94 -1.12
C GLY A 173 1.97 30.40 -0.69
N ASN A 174 0.77 30.73 -0.24
CA ASN A 174 0.48 32.07 0.31
C ASN A 174 0.96 32.25 1.76
N SER A 175 1.33 31.16 2.42
CA SER A 175 1.88 31.13 3.77
C SER A 175 3.01 30.09 3.87
N PRO A 176 3.87 30.14 4.91
CA PRO A 176 4.90 29.13 5.14
C PRO A 176 4.35 27.71 5.40
N GLU A 177 3.09 27.60 5.79
CA GLU A 177 2.38 26.35 6.10
C GLU A 177 1.63 25.80 4.89
N GLU A 178 1.88 26.34 3.69
CA GLU A 178 1.20 25.96 2.46
C GLU A 178 2.18 25.94 1.29
N VAL A 179 1.97 25.00 0.38
CA VAL A 179 2.60 25.00 -0.94
C VAL A 179 1.57 24.87 -2.05
N ASN A 180 1.95 25.37 -3.21
CA ASN A 180 1.20 25.24 -4.45
C ASN A 180 1.77 24.08 -5.28
N VAL A 181 0.93 23.12 -5.65
CA VAL A 181 1.25 22.10 -6.65
C VAL A 181 0.84 22.64 -8.02
N TYR A 182 1.82 23.19 -8.73
CA TYR A 182 1.69 23.68 -10.10
C TYR A 182 1.73 22.52 -11.08
N CYS A 183 0.79 22.49 -12.02
CA CYS A 183 0.66 21.45 -13.03
C CYS A 183 0.45 22.10 -14.41
N GLU A 184 1.19 21.67 -15.43
CA GLU A 184 1.03 22.16 -16.80
C GLU A 184 1.16 21.03 -17.84
N PHE A 185 0.29 21.04 -18.85
CA PHE A 185 0.49 20.28 -20.08
C PHE A 185 -0.25 20.95 -21.25
N GLY A 186 0.42 21.09 -22.39
CA GLY A 186 -0.20 21.60 -23.63
C GLY A 186 -0.79 23.01 -23.49
N GLY A 187 -0.20 23.85 -22.63
CA GLY A 187 -0.68 25.21 -22.33
C GLY A 187 -1.85 25.28 -21.34
N VAL A 188 -2.33 24.15 -20.81
CA VAL A 188 -3.32 24.11 -19.73
C VAL A 188 -2.60 24.06 -18.39
N THR A 189 -2.86 25.04 -17.53
CA THR A 189 -2.29 25.13 -16.18
C THR A 189 -3.33 24.85 -15.10
N ARG A 190 -2.91 24.18 -14.02
CA ARG A 190 -3.66 24.05 -12.76
C ARG A 190 -2.74 24.31 -11.58
N VAL A 191 -3.28 24.92 -10.53
CA VAL A 191 -2.59 25.12 -9.25
C VAL A 191 -3.48 24.55 -8.15
N LEU A 192 -2.91 23.67 -7.32
CA LEU A 192 -3.60 23.02 -6.21
C LEU A 192 -2.92 23.42 -4.91
N ASN A 193 -3.68 23.82 -3.90
CA ASN A 193 -3.10 24.16 -2.59
C ASN A 193 -2.92 22.90 -1.75
N MET A 194 -1.77 22.80 -1.07
CA MET A 194 -1.42 21.70 -0.17
C MET A 194 -0.89 22.29 1.15
N PRO A 195 -1.62 22.17 2.28
CA PRO A 195 -1.07 22.50 3.59
C PRO A 195 0.14 21.60 3.89
N VAL A 196 1.12 22.17 4.59
CA VAL A 196 2.37 21.53 4.99
C VAL A 196 2.48 21.62 6.51
N PRO A 197 2.14 20.54 7.25
CA PRO A 197 2.37 20.48 8.68
C PRO A 197 3.84 20.73 9.05
N GLU A 198 4.08 21.14 10.29
CA GLU A 198 5.43 21.38 10.77
C GLU A 198 6.32 20.13 10.60
N GLY A 199 7.52 20.31 10.05
CA GLY A 199 8.47 19.23 9.79
C GLY A 199 8.20 18.40 8.53
N ALA A 200 7.03 18.54 7.90
CA ALA A 200 6.71 17.83 6.67
C ALA A 200 7.49 18.37 5.46
N LYS A 201 7.88 17.48 4.53
CA LYS A 201 8.62 17.86 3.31
C LYS A 201 7.77 17.59 2.07
N PRO A 202 7.39 18.61 1.29
CA PRO A 202 6.64 18.41 0.07
C PRO A 202 7.51 17.81 -1.04
N TYR A 203 6.90 16.96 -1.86
CA TYR A 203 7.59 16.31 -2.97
C TYR A 203 6.66 16.08 -4.16
N VAL A 204 7.28 15.92 -5.33
CA VAL A 204 6.74 15.30 -6.54
C VAL A 204 7.50 14.01 -6.80
N GLN A 205 6.78 12.97 -7.17
CA GLN A 205 7.34 11.68 -7.53
C GLN A 205 6.68 11.18 -8.83
N ALA A 206 7.51 10.91 -9.84
CA ALA A 206 7.03 10.39 -11.12
C ALA A 206 6.76 8.89 -11.01
N PHE A 207 5.57 8.48 -11.43
CA PHE A 207 5.20 7.07 -11.58
C PHE A 207 5.45 6.59 -13.01
N ALA A 208 5.15 7.45 -13.99
CA ALA A 208 5.42 7.25 -15.41
C ALA A 208 5.67 8.61 -16.07
N ASP A 209 6.00 8.59 -17.36
CA ASP A 209 6.31 9.82 -18.10
C ASP A 209 5.15 10.84 -18.06
N ASP A 210 3.90 10.35 -18.01
CA ASP A 210 2.64 11.09 -18.04
C ASP A 210 1.88 11.12 -16.69
N HIS A 211 2.49 10.61 -15.62
CA HIS A 211 1.83 10.38 -14.34
C HIS A 211 2.74 10.68 -13.14
N CYS A 212 2.33 11.61 -12.29
CA CYS A 212 3.02 12.00 -11.07
C CYS A 212 2.10 11.96 -9.85
N PHE A 213 2.72 11.79 -8.68
CA PHE A 213 2.10 12.03 -7.39
C PHE A 213 2.76 13.25 -6.74
N ALA A 214 1.93 14.10 -6.11
CA ALA A 214 2.40 15.16 -5.23
C ALA A 214 1.92 14.89 -3.80
N GLY A 215 2.81 15.09 -2.84
CA GLY A 215 2.55 14.69 -1.46
C GLY A 215 3.54 15.28 -0.46
N LEU A 216 3.49 14.75 0.75
CA LEU A 216 4.32 15.14 1.89
C LEU A 216 5.04 13.92 2.46
N GLU A 217 6.29 14.08 2.85
CA GLU A 217 6.98 13.16 3.74
C GLU A 217 6.78 13.64 5.18
N ILE A 218 6.12 12.83 5.99
CA ILE A 218 5.79 13.09 7.41
C ILE A 218 6.39 11.95 8.22
N ASP A 219 7.32 12.25 9.13
CA ASP A 219 8.00 11.24 9.96
C ASP A 219 8.62 10.06 9.17
N GLY A 220 9.07 10.33 7.93
CA GLY A 220 9.65 9.33 7.03
C GLY A 220 8.62 8.49 6.26
N GLU A 221 7.33 8.67 6.53
CA GLU A 221 6.23 8.06 5.76
C GLU A 221 5.79 9.01 4.64
N LEU A 222 5.46 8.43 3.48
CA LEU A 222 5.02 9.18 2.31
C LEU A 222 3.50 9.28 2.28
N GLU A 223 3.00 10.50 2.27
CA GLU A 223 1.59 10.81 2.17
C GLU A 223 1.28 11.50 0.84
N GLU A 224 0.68 10.76 -0.09
CA GLU A 224 0.25 11.30 -1.38
C GLU A 224 -1.09 12.02 -1.23
N TYR A 225 -1.14 13.28 -1.67
CA TYR A 225 -2.35 14.10 -1.63
C TYR A 225 -2.98 14.29 -2.99
N PHE A 226 -2.17 14.32 -4.05
CA PHE A 226 -2.65 14.50 -5.41
C PHE A 226 -2.05 13.46 -6.36
N GLU A 227 -2.91 12.89 -7.19
CA GLU A 227 -2.54 12.13 -8.39
C GLU A 227 -2.72 13.05 -9.61
N ILE A 228 -1.68 13.25 -10.40
CA ILE A 228 -1.67 14.12 -11.57
C ILE A 228 -1.32 13.29 -12.80
N LYS A 229 -2.20 13.30 -13.81
CA LYS A 229 -2.06 12.50 -15.04
C LYS A 229 -2.38 13.30 -16.27
N VAL A 230 -1.76 12.94 -17.39
CA VAL A 230 -2.18 13.40 -18.73
C VAL A 230 -2.78 12.22 -19.47
N VAL A 231 -4.05 12.34 -19.88
CA VAL A 231 -4.75 11.29 -20.64
C VAL A 231 -5.31 11.92 -21.91
N GLU A 232 -4.93 11.37 -23.08
CA GLU A 232 -5.37 11.85 -24.40
C GLU A 232 -5.22 13.36 -24.61
N GLY A 233 -4.10 13.91 -24.16
CA GLY A 233 -3.79 15.35 -24.25
C GLY A 233 -4.42 16.23 -23.16
N ARG A 234 -5.08 15.64 -22.16
CA ARG A 234 -5.77 16.38 -21.09
C ARG A 234 -5.10 16.15 -19.75
N ILE A 235 -4.70 17.23 -19.10
CA ILE A 235 -4.22 17.17 -17.72
C ILE A 235 -5.38 17.03 -16.73
N GLY A 236 -5.30 16.01 -15.88
CA GLY A 236 -6.19 15.75 -14.76
C GLY A 236 -5.39 15.76 -13.46
N ALA A 237 -6.02 16.27 -12.41
CA ALA A 237 -5.51 16.16 -11.05
C ALA A 237 -6.64 15.70 -10.13
N ARG A 238 -6.38 14.66 -9.34
CA ARG A 238 -7.32 14.05 -8.41
C ARG A 238 -6.76 14.13 -7.00
N GLN A 239 -7.54 14.65 -6.07
CA GLN A 239 -7.22 14.62 -4.66
C GLN A 239 -7.43 13.21 -4.09
N LEU A 240 -6.41 12.67 -3.44
CA LEU A 240 -6.40 11.33 -2.85
C LEU A 240 -6.78 11.35 -1.38
N LYS A 241 -6.35 12.39 -0.66
CA LYS A 241 -6.59 12.57 0.77
C LYS A 241 -7.18 13.94 1.03
N THR A 242 -8.17 14.00 1.91
CA THR A 242 -8.64 15.26 2.49
C THR A 242 -7.62 15.75 3.51
N PHE A 243 -7.39 17.05 3.55
CA PHE A 243 -6.57 17.66 4.58
C PHE A 243 -7.30 17.56 5.92
N ALA A 244 -6.69 16.89 6.90
CA ALA A 244 -7.15 16.97 8.28
C ALA A 244 -6.92 18.42 8.75
N LYS A 245 -7.96 19.02 9.32
CA LYS A 245 -7.86 20.33 9.97
C LYS A 245 -7.29 20.20 11.36
#